data_AF-A0A0C1K3Z5-F1
#
_entry.id   AF-A0A0C1K3Z5-F1
#
_cell.length_a   1.000
_cell.length_b   1.000
_cell.length_c   1.000
_cell.angle_alpha   90.00
_cell.angle_beta   90.00
_cell.angle_gamma   90.00
#
_symmetry.space_group_name_H-M   'P 1'
#
loop_
_entity.id
_entity.type
_entity.pdbx_description
1 polymer ?
#
loop_
_entity_poly.entity_id
_entity_poly.type
_entity_poly.pdbx_seq_one_letter_code
_entity_poly.pdbx_strand_id
1 'polypeptide(L)'
;MRLATESKLILDELQRQIFEEIGLEASYSSIVSQAIRKTVPKMHEIDWQSLKKRNLALSSPKESNDWDYQTSFMLEKDVLDLISELQNYFLEVFQAKRIHRAFCVRLCLKFHYLLLTNK
;
A
#
# COMPACT_ATOMS: atom_id res chain seq x y z
N MET A 1 -8.77 -4.15 8.64
CA MET A 1 -7.85 -2.99 8.52
C MET A 1 -8.62 -1.85 7.84
N ARG A 2 -8.59 -0.62 8.37
CA ARG A 2 -9.21 0.52 7.69
C ARG A 2 -8.19 1.15 6.75
N LEU A 3 -8.46 1.15 5.46
CA LEU A 3 -7.63 1.79 4.44
C LEU A 3 -8.30 3.07 3.95
N ALA A 4 -7.52 3.95 3.32
CA ALA A 4 -8.07 5.14 2.68
C ALA A 4 -8.66 4.77 1.31
N THR A 5 -9.61 5.55 0.80
CA THR A 5 -10.17 5.39 -0.56
C THR A 5 -9.08 5.34 -1.63
N GLU A 6 -8.02 6.16 -1.49
CA GLU A 6 -6.84 6.12 -2.37
C GLU A 6 -6.28 4.69 -2.51
N SER A 7 -6.22 3.94 -1.41
CA SER A 7 -5.70 2.56 -1.43
C SER A 7 -6.61 1.60 -2.17
N LYS A 8 -7.93 1.79 -2.12
CA LYS A 8 -8.86 0.99 -2.91
C LYS A 8 -8.64 1.24 -4.40
N LEU A 9 -8.54 2.51 -4.80
CA LEU A 9 -8.28 2.88 -6.20
C LEU A 9 -6.97 2.27 -6.71
N ILE A 10 -5.92 2.29 -5.88
CA ILE A 10 -4.65 1.61 -6.21
C ILE A 10 -4.86 0.10 -6.37
N LEU A 11 -5.61 -0.54 -5.47
CA LEU A 11 -5.85 -1.98 -5.53
C LEU A 11 -6.67 -2.38 -6.76
N ASP A 12 -7.72 -1.63 -7.07
CA ASP A 12 -8.56 -1.81 -8.27
C ASP A 12 -7.71 -1.71 -9.54
N GLU A 13 -6.85 -0.67 -9.62
CA GLU A 13 -6.00 -0.45 -10.78
C GLU A 13 -4.91 -1.53 -10.92
N LEU A 14 -4.26 -1.94 -9.82
CA LEU A 14 -3.28 -3.02 -9.85
C LEU A 14 -3.92 -4.36 -10.21
N GLN A 15 -5.12 -4.66 -9.69
CA GLN A 15 -5.86 -5.87 -10.04
C GLN A 15 -6.20 -5.89 -11.54
N ARG A 16 -6.68 -4.77 -12.07
CA ARG A 16 -6.97 -4.58 -13.49
C ARG A 16 -5.73 -4.82 -14.36
N GLN A 17 -4.59 -4.21 -14.01
CA GLN A 17 -3.33 -4.38 -14.74
C GLN A 17 -2.87 -5.85 -14.75
N ILE A 18 -2.94 -6.54 -13.60
CA ILE A 18 -2.58 -7.96 -13.53
C ILE A 18 -3.52 -8.80 -14.41
N PHE A 19 -4.83 -8.53 -14.36
CA PHE A 19 -5.79 -9.24 -15.20
C PHE A 19 -5.53 -9.01 -16.70
N GLU A 20 -5.22 -7.77 -17.11
CA GLU A 20 -4.88 -7.43 -18.49
C GLU A 20 -3.56 -8.09 -18.95
N GLU A 21 -2.57 -8.25 -18.06
CA GLU A 21 -1.26 -8.82 -18.39
C GLU A 21 -1.26 -10.35 -18.47
N ILE A 22 -1.89 -11.03 -17.51
CA ILE A 22 -1.81 -12.51 -17.36
C ILE A 22 -3.16 -13.23 -17.45
N GLY A 23 -4.27 -12.52 -17.62
CA GLY A 23 -5.61 -13.09 -17.75
C GLY A 23 -6.19 -13.70 -16.47
N LEU A 24 -5.55 -13.46 -15.32
CA LEU A 24 -5.94 -14.03 -14.02
C LEU A 24 -6.30 -12.92 -13.03
N GLU A 25 -7.44 -13.09 -12.35
CA GLU A 25 -7.87 -12.16 -11.32
C GLU A 25 -7.08 -12.38 -10.02
N ALA A 26 -6.23 -11.42 -9.67
CA ALA A 26 -5.51 -11.45 -8.39
C ALA A 26 -6.40 -10.96 -7.25
N SER A 27 -6.33 -11.61 -6.09
CA SER A 27 -6.99 -11.10 -4.88
C SER A 27 -6.24 -9.89 -4.31
N TYR A 28 -6.94 -8.97 -3.65
CA TYR A 28 -6.26 -7.85 -2.99
C TYR A 28 -5.27 -8.30 -1.91
N SER A 29 -5.54 -9.41 -1.20
CA SER A 29 -4.58 -9.98 -0.24
C SER A 29 -3.26 -10.33 -0.94
N SER A 30 -3.33 -10.97 -2.12
CA SER A 30 -2.15 -11.28 -2.93
C SER A 30 -1.38 -10.02 -3.36
N ILE A 31 -2.10 -9.00 -3.85
CA ILE A 31 -1.51 -7.72 -4.28
C ILE A 31 -0.81 -7.03 -3.10
N VAL A 32 -1.46 -6.98 -1.92
CA VAL A 32 -0.86 -6.42 -0.70
C VAL A 32 0.37 -7.21 -0.29
N SER A 33 0.30 -8.54 -0.24
CA SER A 33 1.44 -9.38 0.13
C SER A 33 2.63 -9.16 -0.82
N GLN A 34 2.37 -9.05 -2.14
CA GLN A 34 3.41 -8.75 -3.12
C GLN A 34 4.01 -7.36 -2.95
N ALA A 35 3.18 -6.33 -2.74
CA ALA A 35 3.63 -4.97 -2.51
C ALA A 35 4.53 -4.88 -1.26
N ILE A 36 4.14 -5.52 -0.16
CA ILE A 36 4.92 -5.57 1.08
C ILE A 36 6.27 -6.27 0.84
N ARG A 37 6.26 -7.49 0.30
CA ARG A 37 7.48 -8.28 0.06
C ARG A 37 8.47 -7.58 -0.87
N LYS A 38 7.99 -6.82 -1.85
CA LYS A 38 8.86 -6.06 -2.77
C LYS A 38 9.39 -4.76 -2.17
N THR A 39 8.63 -4.15 -1.27
CA THR A 39 8.92 -2.79 -0.78
C THR A 39 9.75 -2.81 0.51
N VAL A 40 9.38 -3.63 1.50
CA VAL A 40 10.01 -3.62 2.83
C VAL A 40 11.52 -3.89 2.79
N PRO A 41 12.04 -4.85 1.98
CA PRO A 41 13.49 -5.05 1.89
C PRO A 41 14.29 -3.83 1.43
N LYS A 42 13.63 -2.86 0.79
CA LYS A 42 14.23 -1.62 0.29
C LYS A 42 13.86 -0.41 1.15
N MET A 43 13.29 -0.63 2.35
CA MET A 43 12.69 0.46 3.12
C MET A 43 13.66 1.59 3.47
N HIS A 44 14.95 1.31 3.59
CA HIS A 44 15.96 2.34 3.89
C HIS A 44 16.35 3.20 2.68
N GLU A 45 16.00 2.77 1.46
CA GLU A 45 16.30 3.48 0.21
C GLU A 45 15.18 4.44 -0.20
N ILE A 46 14.02 4.38 0.48
CA ILE A 46 12.80 5.08 0.09
C ILE A 46 12.63 6.35 0.93
N ASP A 47 12.46 7.49 0.25
CA ASP A 47 12.01 8.72 0.91
C ASP A 47 10.50 8.64 1.21
N TRP A 48 10.18 8.04 2.34
CA TRP A 48 8.80 7.84 2.81
C TRP A 48 8.05 9.13 3.11
N GLN A 49 8.76 10.19 3.52
CA GLN A 49 8.14 11.48 3.83
C GLN A 49 7.68 12.16 2.54
N SER A 50 8.51 12.13 1.50
CA SER A 50 8.16 12.60 0.15
C SER A 50 7.03 11.74 -0.44
N LEU A 51 7.13 10.41 -0.35
CA LEU A 51 6.09 9.49 -0.83
C LEU A 51 4.71 9.78 -0.21
N LYS A 52 4.66 10.02 1.11
CA LYS A 52 3.42 10.34 1.82
C LYS A 52 2.75 11.60 1.27
N LYS A 53 3.54 12.61 0.89
CA LYS A 53 3.04 13.92 0.40
C LYS A 53 2.69 13.91 -1.09
N ARG A 54 3.22 12.95 -1.86
CA ARG A 54 2.98 12.85 -3.31
C ARG A 54 1.51 12.54 -3.59
N ASN A 55 0.85 13.33 -4.43
CA ASN A 55 -0.50 13.02 -4.89
C ASN A 55 -0.46 12.01 -6.03
N LEU A 56 -1.44 11.11 -6.08
CA LEU A 56 -1.65 10.21 -7.21
C LEU A 56 -2.72 10.81 -8.13
N ALA A 57 -2.45 10.85 -9.43
CA ALA A 57 -3.44 11.17 -10.44
C ALA A 57 -4.28 9.92 -10.76
N LEU A 58 -4.95 9.37 -9.75
CA LEU A 58 -5.95 8.33 -9.92
C LEU A 58 -7.28 9.04 -10.19
N SER A 59 -7.94 8.70 -11.31
CA SER A 59 -9.22 9.29 -11.74
C SER A 59 -10.15 9.51 -10.55
N SER A 60 -10.49 10.76 -10.27
CA SER A 60 -11.20 11.13 -9.04
C SER A 60 -12.52 10.37 -8.88
N PRO A 61 -12.79 9.73 -7.74
CA PRO A 61 -14.16 9.71 -7.24
C PRO A 61 -14.50 11.17 -6.91
N LYS A 62 -15.60 11.69 -7.47
CA LYS A 62 -16.28 12.86 -6.94
C LYS A 62 -16.33 12.74 -5.42
N GLU A 63 -15.74 13.72 -4.73
CA GLU A 63 -15.93 14.00 -3.30
C GLU A 63 -16.28 12.78 -2.43
N SER A 64 -15.31 11.91 -2.12
CA SER A 64 -15.49 11.00 -0.99
C SER A 64 -14.67 11.52 0.18
N ASN A 65 -15.28 12.39 0.99
CA ASN A 65 -15.00 12.39 2.42
C ASN A 65 -15.29 10.97 2.91
N ASP A 66 -14.33 10.05 2.89
CA ASP A 66 -14.62 8.69 3.36
C ASP A 66 -13.44 8.02 4.03
N TRP A 67 -13.58 7.91 5.34
CA TRP A 67 -12.73 7.13 6.23
C TRP A 67 -13.11 5.63 6.22
N ASP A 68 -13.92 5.18 5.25
CA ASP A 68 -14.79 4.01 5.41
C ASP A 68 -14.46 2.81 4.50
N TYR A 69 -13.33 2.78 3.78
CA TYR A 69 -12.91 1.51 3.17
C TYR A 69 -12.34 0.56 4.24
N GLN A 70 -13.24 -0.22 4.82
CA GLN A 70 -12.93 -1.31 5.74
C GLN A 70 -12.77 -2.62 4.96
N THR A 71 -11.59 -3.21 5.03
CA THR A 71 -11.29 -4.49 4.39
C THR A 71 -10.49 -5.40 5.32
N SER A 72 -10.60 -6.70 5.13
CA SER A 72 -9.84 -7.71 5.87
C SER A 72 -8.99 -8.47 4.87
N PHE A 73 -7.67 -8.39 5.04
CA PHE A 73 -6.75 -9.19 4.25
C PHE A 73 -6.37 -10.45 5.03
N MET A 74 -6.38 -11.57 4.33
CA MET A 74 -5.75 -12.80 4.81
C MET A 74 -4.28 -12.74 4.42
N LEU A 75 -3.44 -12.25 5.33
CA LEU A 75 -2.01 -12.11 5.11
C LEU A 75 -1.25 -13.25 5.79
N GLU A 76 -0.23 -13.75 5.10
CA GLU A 76 0.67 -14.76 5.61
C GLU A 76 1.55 -14.20 6.75
N LYS A 77 2.07 -15.08 7.60
CA LYS A 77 2.84 -14.68 8.79
C LYS A 77 4.07 -13.85 8.43
N ASP A 78 4.81 -14.23 7.38
CA ASP A 78 5.98 -13.47 6.91
C ASP A 78 5.61 -12.04 6.52
N VAL A 79 4.45 -11.83 5.89
CA VAL A 79 3.96 -10.50 5.51
C VAL A 79 3.61 -9.68 6.76
N LEU A 80 3.02 -10.30 7.78
CA LEU A 80 2.72 -9.64 9.05
C LEU A 80 3.98 -9.25 9.81
N ASP A 81 5.03 -10.07 9.74
CA ASP A 81 6.33 -9.81 10.35
C ASP A 81 7.01 -8.63 9.65
N LEU A 82 7.04 -8.61 8.31
CA LEU A 82 7.54 -7.47 7.51
C LEU A 82 6.76 -6.17 7.79
N ILE A 83 5.44 -6.23 7.93
CA ILE A 83 4.63 -5.06 8.32
C ILE A 83 5.04 -4.55 9.71
N SER A 84 5.35 -5.46 10.64
CA SER A 84 5.74 -5.08 12.01
C SER A 84 7.14 -4.47 12.04
N GLU A 85 8.07 -4.99 11.24
CA GLU A 85 9.38 -4.39 11.01
C GLU A 85 9.26 -2.96 10.46
N LEU A 86 8.50 -2.80 9.38
CA LEU A 86 8.26 -1.49 8.77
C LEU A 86 7.56 -0.52 9.73
N GLN A 87 6.64 -1.02 10.56
CA GLN A 87 5.96 -0.22 11.58
C GLN A 87 6.94 0.37 12.59
N ASN A 88 7.91 -0.41 13.05
CA ASN A 88 8.95 0.07 13.97
C ASN A 88 9.84 1.11 13.29
N TYR A 89 10.28 0.84 12.06
CA TYR A 89 11.06 1.80 11.28
C TYR A 89 10.31 3.13 11.08
N PHE A 90 9.00 3.06 10.84
CA PHE A 90 8.17 4.25 10.66
C PHE A 90 7.99 5.11 11.92
N LEU A 91 8.19 4.56 13.12
CA LEU A 91 8.20 5.37 14.35
C LEU A 91 9.30 6.43 14.27
N GLU A 92 10.48 6.05 13.81
CA GLU A 92 11.63 6.93 13.64
C GLU A 92 11.46 7.87 12.45
N VAL A 93 11.10 7.33 11.28
CA VAL A 93 10.95 8.10 10.04
C VAL A 93 9.91 9.23 10.17
N PHE A 94 8.81 8.97 10.87
CA PHE A 94 7.72 9.93 11.05
C PHE A 94 7.71 10.61 12.41
N GLN A 95 8.71 10.35 13.27
CA GLN A 95 8.82 10.89 14.63
C GLN A 95 7.50 10.73 15.41
N ALA A 96 6.91 9.54 15.33
CA ALA A 96 5.58 9.25 15.85
C ALA A 96 5.64 8.29 17.05
N LYS A 97 4.80 8.53 18.06
CA LYS A 97 4.68 7.61 19.21
C LYS A 97 4.02 6.28 18.86
N ARG A 98 3.24 6.24 17.79
CA ARG A 98 2.50 5.06 17.33
C ARG A 98 2.30 5.12 15.83
N ILE A 99 2.48 3.98 15.17
CA ILE A 99 2.14 3.76 13.77
C ILE A 99 1.16 2.59 13.67
N HIS A 100 0.12 2.72 12.84
CA HIS A 100 -0.84 1.65 12.61
C HIS A 100 -0.39 0.77 11.43
N ARG A 101 -0.65 -0.55 11.48
CA ARG A 101 -0.33 -1.47 10.37
C ARG A 101 -0.97 -1.03 9.05
N ALA A 102 -2.18 -0.46 9.14
CA ALA A 102 -2.86 0.14 8.00
C ALA A 102 -2.03 1.21 7.31
N PHE A 103 -1.36 2.07 8.07
CA PHE A 103 -0.54 3.14 7.53
C PHE A 103 0.67 2.59 6.76
N CYS A 104 1.33 1.56 7.30
CA CYS A 104 2.41 0.84 6.62
C CYS A 104 1.95 0.27 5.28
N VAL A 105 0.84 -0.46 5.27
CA VAL A 105 0.27 -1.06 4.05
C VAL A 105 -0.07 0.00 2.99
N ARG A 106 -0.67 1.12 3.39
CA ARG A 106 -1.01 2.21 2.46
C ARG A 106 0.23 2.76 1.75
N LEU A 107 1.30 3.02 2.48
CA LEU A 107 2.52 3.56 1.89
C LEU A 107 3.24 2.53 1.00
N CYS A 108 3.25 1.25 1.39
CA CYS A 108 3.79 0.21 0.51
C CYS A 108 2.99 0.05 -0.78
N LEU A 109 1.64 0.06 -0.72
CA LEU A 109 0.80 0.03 -1.92
C LEU A 109 1.07 1.23 -2.82
N LYS A 110 1.17 2.43 -2.24
CA LYS A 110 1.46 3.66 -2.98
C LYS A 110 2.82 3.62 -3.66
N PHE A 111 3.86 3.18 -2.96
CA PHE A 111 5.19 3.01 -3.54
C PHE A 111 5.17 1.96 -4.65
N HIS A 112 4.55 0.81 -4.41
CA HIS A 112 4.49 -0.28 -5.36
C HIS A 112 3.79 0.12 -6.65
N TYR A 113 2.65 0.81 -6.54
CA TYR A 113 1.93 1.38 -7.68
C TYR A 113 2.81 2.33 -8.48
N LEU A 114 3.47 3.29 -7.82
CA LEU A 114 4.35 4.25 -8.49
C LEU A 114 5.54 3.57 -9.19
N LEU A 115 6.08 2.48 -8.65
CA LEU A 115 7.14 1.72 -9.32
C LEU A 115 6.67 1.05 -10.61
N LEU A 116 5.39 0.66 -10.69
CA LEU A 116 4.84 0.00 -11.86
C LEU A 116 4.42 1.01 -12.93
N THR A 117 3.90 2.18 -12.54
CA THR A 117 3.43 3.20 -13.49
C THR A 117 4.51 4.14 -14.03
N ASN A 118 5.71 4.17 -13.43
CA ASN A 118 6.84 4.96 -13.94
C ASN A 118 7.81 4.12 -14.82
N LYS A 119 7.35 2.97 -15.32
CA LYS A 119 8.03 2.20 -16.37
C LYS A 119 7.49 2.61 -17.74
#